data_AF-A0A1H8UAD5-F1
#
_entry.id   AF-A0A1H8UAD5-F1
#
_cell.length_a   1.000
_cell.length_b   1.000
_cell.length_c   1.000
_cell.angle_alpha   90.00
_cell.angle_beta   90.00
_cell.angle_gamma   90.00
#
_symmetry.space_group_name_H-M   'P 1'
#
loop_
_entity.id
_entity.type
_entity.pdbx_description
1 polymer ?
#
loop_
_entity_poly.entity_id
_entity_poly.type
_entity_poly.pdbx_seq_one_letter_code
_entity_poly.pdbx_strand_id
1 'polypeptide(L)'
;MAGETAGGGAALGMRCQMDIGESGWFSWRLTASNGRVIALGAKSFPDEASCRAGFEGLCKEPEALSGGVQHASETNGWVWRLRDADGQVRAVSARAYERHSTCQAAYERFRVLLLALRETPASLWGDAG
;
A
#
# COMPACT_ATOMS: atom_id res chain seq x y z
N MET A 1 -16.58 -0.25 -24.98
CA MET A 1 -15.24 -0.54 -25.52
C MET A 1 -14.32 -0.72 -24.32
N ALA A 2 -13.86 -1.96 -24.09
CA ALA A 2 -13.01 -2.32 -22.98
C ALA A 2 -11.60 -1.76 -23.23
N GLY A 3 -11.14 -0.88 -22.34
CA GLY A 3 -9.75 -0.46 -22.27
C GLY A 3 -8.99 -1.42 -21.37
N GLU A 4 -8.79 -2.65 -21.84
CA GLU A 4 -7.87 -3.59 -21.23
C GLU A 4 -6.45 -3.24 -21.70
N THR A 5 -5.70 -2.53 -20.87
CA THR A 5 -4.24 -2.47 -20.97
C THR A 5 -3.70 -2.01 -19.63
N ALA A 6 -3.04 -2.93 -18.91
CA ALA A 6 -1.87 -2.72 -18.03
C ALA A 6 -1.75 -3.81 -16.94
N GLY A 7 -1.79 -5.09 -17.32
CA GLY A 7 -1.28 -6.18 -16.48
C GLY A 7 0.13 -6.53 -16.95
N GLY A 8 1.16 -5.98 -16.30
CA GLY A 8 2.56 -6.29 -16.62
C GLY A 8 3.58 -5.21 -16.25
N GLY A 9 3.12 -3.97 -16.04
CA GLY A 9 4.00 -2.82 -15.71
C GLY A 9 3.77 -2.20 -14.34
N ALA A 10 2.94 -2.80 -13.48
CA ALA A 10 2.49 -2.15 -12.25
C ALA A 10 3.69 -1.81 -11.33
N ALA A 11 4.58 -2.77 -11.06
CA ALA A 11 5.73 -2.54 -10.20
C ALA A 11 6.81 -1.62 -10.80
N LEU A 12 6.88 -1.49 -12.13
CA LEU A 12 8.01 -0.89 -12.88
C LEU A 12 8.17 0.63 -12.74
N GLY A 13 7.44 1.28 -11.85
CA GLY A 13 7.77 2.64 -11.42
C GLY A 13 7.12 3.02 -10.11
N MET A 14 6.88 2.04 -9.24
CA MET A 14 6.45 2.32 -7.88
C MET A 14 7.65 2.72 -7.05
N ARG A 15 7.43 3.61 -6.09
CA ARG A 15 8.44 4.02 -5.13
C ARG A 15 7.85 4.00 -3.73
N CYS A 16 8.53 3.30 -2.84
CA CYS A 16 8.22 3.36 -1.42
C CYS A 16 9.00 4.54 -0.82
N GLN A 17 8.30 5.44 -0.14
CA GLN A 17 8.91 6.55 0.57
C GLN A 17 8.65 6.39 2.06
N MET A 18 9.60 6.84 2.87
CA MET A 18 9.50 6.85 4.32
C MET A 18 9.11 8.25 4.75
N ASP A 19 7.98 8.34 5.43
CA ASP A 19 7.52 9.55 6.09
C ASP A 19 7.82 9.41 7.59
N ILE A 20 8.36 10.47 8.18
CA ILE A 20 8.59 10.57 9.61
C ILE A 20 7.53 11.53 10.14
N GLY A 21 6.65 11.02 11.00
CA GLY A 21 5.65 11.85 11.67
C GLY A 21 6.30 12.79 12.69
N GLU A 22 5.56 13.81 13.13
CA GLU A 22 6.05 14.81 14.11
C GLU A 22 6.54 14.18 15.43
N SER A 23 6.00 13.01 15.77
CA SER A 23 6.38 12.25 16.96
C SER A 23 7.65 11.39 16.77
N GLY A 24 8.31 11.46 15.60
CA GLY A 24 9.51 10.67 15.28
C GLY A 24 9.26 9.25 14.80
N TRP A 25 7.99 8.86 14.58
CA TRP A 25 7.67 7.52 14.10
C TRP A 25 7.73 7.44 12.57
N PHE A 26 8.34 6.37 12.08
CA PHE A 26 8.48 6.06 10.66
C PHE A 26 7.25 5.35 10.14
N SER A 27 6.69 5.85 9.06
CA SER A 27 5.60 5.23 8.31
C SER A 27 6.00 5.15 6.85
N TRP A 28 5.60 4.11 6.15
CA TRP A 28 5.87 3.99 4.72
C TRP A 28 4.68 4.49 3.92
N ARG A 29 4.94 5.07 2.76
CA ARG A 29 3.92 5.38 1.75
C ARG A 29 4.35 4.84 0.41
N LEU A 30 3.41 4.25 -0.32
CA LEU A 30 3.64 3.75 -1.66
C LEU A 30 3.08 4.74 -2.67
N THR A 31 3.96 5.26 -3.53
CA THR A 31 3.63 6.21 -4.59
C THR A 31 3.82 5.53 -5.94
N ALA A 32 2.86 5.68 -6.84
CA ALA A 32 2.98 5.24 -8.21
C ALA A 32 3.80 6.24 -9.05
N SER A 33 4.21 5.82 -10.25
CA SER A 33 5.08 6.61 -11.15
C SER A 33 4.45 7.94 -11.60
N ASN A 34 3.13 8.02 -11.56
CA ASN A 34 2.35 9.22 -11.83
C ASN A 34 2.34 10.22 -10.66
N GLY A 35 3.12 9.98 -9.59
CA GLY A 35 3.19 10.80 -8.39
C GLY A 35 2.02 10.60 -7.43
N ARG A 36 1.10 9.67 -7.71
CA ARG A 36 -0.07 9.44 -6.88
C ARG A 36 0.23 8.44 -5.77
N VAL A 37 -0.07 8.82 -4.52
CA VAL A 37 0.01 7.91 -3.37
C VAL A 37 -1.13 6.89 -3.48
N ILE A 38 -0.76 5.61 -3.47
CA ILE A 38 -1.68 4.48 -3.61
C ILE A 38 -2.07 3.94 -2.24
N ALA A 39 -1.07 3.77 -1.36
CA ALA A 39 -1.22 3.16 -0.06
C ALA A 39 -0.33 3.84 0.97
N LEU A 40 -0.78 3.81 2.23
CA LEU A 40 -0.04 4.25 3.40
C LEU A 40 0.11 3.08 4.36
N GLY A 41 1.25 3.00 5.04
CA GLY A 41 1.46 2.13 6.19
C GLY A 41 0.60 2.61 7.35
N ALA A 42 -0.30 1.75 7.82
CA ALA A 42 -1.11 2.07 9.00
C ALA A 42 -0.36 1.90 10.31
N LYS A 43 0.72 1.12 10.27
CA LYS A 43 1.61 0.89 11.40
C LYS A 43 2.77 1.85 11.31
N SER A 44 2.99 2.58 12.39
CA SER A 44 4.15 3.42 12.59
C SER A 44 5.21 2.62 13.33
N PHE A 45 6.47 2.82 12.98
CA PHE A 45 7.62 2.08 13.48
C PHE A 45 8.62 3.03 14.14
N PRO A 46 9.37 2.58 15.15
CA PRO A 46 10.39 3.40 15.79
C PRO A 46 11.62 3.61 14.90
N ASP A 47 11.84 2.70 13.93
CA ASP A 47 13.03 2.70 13.08
C ASP A 47 12.69 2.42 11.62
N GLU A 48 13.56 2.90 10.74
CA GLU A 48 13.50 2.67 9.30
C GLU A 48 13.54 1.18 8.93
N ALA A 49 14.46 0.42 9.54
CA ALA A 49 14.60 -1.01 9.31
C ALA A 49 13.32 -1.79 9.70
N SER A 50 12.68 -1.41 10.81
CA SER A 50 11.42 -2.01 11.25
C SER A 50 10.27 -1.68 10.28
N CYS A 51 10.25 -0.45 9.75
CA CYS A 51 9.30 -0.01 8.74
C CYS A 51 9.44 -0.81 7.44
N ARG A 52 10.69 -0.97 6.98
CA ARG A 52 11.05 -1.74 5.78
C ARG A 52 10.68 -3.21 5.93
N ALA A 53 11.12 -3.86 7.02
CA ALA A 53 10.79 -5.25 7.31
C ALA A 53 9.28 -5.47 7.43
N GLY A 54 8.55 -4.51 7.98
CA GLY A 54 7.10 -4.53 8.08
C GLY A 54 6.41 -4.58 6.72
N PHE A 55 6.94 -3.88 5.70
CA PHE A 55 6.43 -3.90 4.33
C PHE A 55 6.90 -5.12 3.54
N GLU A 56 8.16 -5.52 3.70
CA GLU A 56 8.70 -6.74 3.07
C GLU A 56 7.92 -7.98 3.51
N GLY A 57 7.50 -8.05 4.77
CA GLY A 57 6.60 -9.09 5.27
C GLY A 57 5.27 -9.15 4.51
N LEU A 58 4.69 -8.00 4.13
CA LEU A 58 3.45 -7.95 3.34
C LEU A 58 3.67 -8.49 1.92
N CYS A 59 4.81 -8.17 1.32
CA CYS A 59 5.12 -8.66 -0.02
C CYS A 59 5.43 -10.16 -0.04
N LYS A 60 5.87 -10.72 1.09
CA LYS A 60 6.22 -12.14 1.22
C LYS A 60 4.99 -13.04 1.23
N GLU A 61 3.93 -12.65 1.95
CA GLU A 61 2.71 -13.46 2.11
C GLU A 61 1.43 -12.70 1.72
N PRO A 62 1.32 -12.19 0.48
CA PRO A 62 0.20 -11.36 0.05
C PRO A 62 -1.15 -12.09 0.02
N GLU A 63 -1.12 -13.42 -0.02
CA GLU A 63 -2.30 -14.30 0.04
C GLU A 63 -2.88 -14.43 1.45
N ALA A 64 -2.03 -14.35 2.48
CA ALA A 64 -2.47 -14.35 3.87
C ALA A 64 -3.12 -13.02 4.27
N LEU A 65 -2.87 -11.97 3.48
CA LEU A 65 -3.41 -10.64 3.73
C LEU A 65 -4.90 -10.58 3.39
N SER A 66 -5.68 -10.25 4.40
CA SER A 66 -7.13 -10.07 4.30
C SER A 66 -7.47 -8.61 4.46
N GLY A 67 -8.35 -8.09 3.63
CA GLY A 67 -8.71 -6.67 3.67
C GLY A 67 -10.09 -6.44 3.11
N GLY A 68 -10.57 -5.22 3.33
CA GLY A 68 -11.90 -4.84 2.89
C GLY A 68 -12.01 -3.34 2.71
N VAL A 69 -12.95 -2.98 1.84
CA VAL A 69 -13.41 -1.61 1.71
C VAL A 69 -14.34 -1.33 2.90
N GLN A 70 -14.10 -0.22 3.58
CA GLN A 70 -14.84 0.25 4.75
C GLN A 70 -15.24 1.70 4.54
N HIS A 71 -16.39 2.08 5.08
CA HIS A 71 -16.83 3.47 5.04
C HIS A 71 -16.13 4.25 6.16
N ALA A 72 -15.35 5.25 5.80
CA ALA A 72 -14.76 6.22 6.73
C ALA A 72 -15.81 7.29 7.05
N SER A 73 -16.42 7.18 8.23
CA SER A 73 -17.41 8.17 8.70
C SER A 73 -16.84 9.58 8.81
N GLU A 74 -15.55 9.72 9.12
CA GLU A 74 -14.88 11.01 9.26
C GLU A 74 -14.70 11.76 7.94
N THR A 75 -14.45 11.04 6.84
CA THR A 75 -14.22 11.65 5.51
C THR A 75 -15.43 11.48 4.58
N ASN A 76 -16.54 10.95 5.10
CA ASN A 76 -17.76 10.63 4.35
C ASN A 76 -17.47 9.91 3.02
N GLY A 77 -16.61 8.89 3.07
CA GLY A 77 -16.12 8.20 1.89
C GLY A 77 -15.63 6.78 2.18
N TRP A 78 -15.21 6.08 1.14
CA TRP A 78 -14.77 4.69 1.18
C TRP A 78 -13.25 4.61 1.26
N VAL A 79 -12.74 3.91 2.26
CA VAL A 79 -11.33 3.61 2.45
C VAL A 79 -11.15 2.12 2.42
N TRP A 80 -10.05 1.63 1.85
CA TRP A 80 -9.72 0.22 1.97
C TRP A 80 -8.62 0.05 3.01
N ARG A 81 -8.70 -1.06 3.75
CA ARG A 81 -7.71 -1.41 4.77
C ARG A 81 -7.31 -2.84 4.58
N LEU A 82 -6.02 -3.10 4.67
CA LEU A 82 -5.41 -4.39 4.46
C LEU A 82 -4.78 -4.84 5.77
N ARG A 83 -5.19 -6.02 6.22
CA ARG A 83 -4.80 -6.65 7.47
C ARG A 83 -3.98 -7.89 7.18
N ASP A 84 -3.07 -8.17 8.09
CA ASP A 84 -2.31 -9.41 8.10
C ASP A 84 -3.13 -10.58 8.65
N ALA A 85 -2.60 -11.79 8.60
CA ALA A 85 -3.19 -12.97 9.24
C ALA A 85 -3.45 -12.78 10.74
N ASP A 86 -2.61 -11.98 11.42
CA ASP A 86 -2.79 -11.59 12.82
C ASP A 86 -3.93 -10.57 13.05
N GLY A 87 -4.60 -10.11 11.98
CA GLY A 87 -5.65 -9.10 12.05
C GLY A 87 -5.15 -7.66 12.20
N GLN A 88 -3.84 -7.45 12.33
CA GLN A 88 -3.23 -6.12 12.38
C GLN A 88 -3.38 -5.40 11.04
N VAL A 89 -3.85 -4.15 11.07
CA VAL A 89 -3.90 -3.31 9.87
C VAL A 89 -2.48 -2.91 9.50
N ARG A 90 -2.07 -3.28 8.29
CA ARG A 90 -0.71 -3.03 7.79
C ARG A 90 -0.69 -1.92 6.76
N ALA A 91 -1.69 -1.89 5.88
CA ALA A 91 -1.82 -0.88 4.85
C ALA A 91 -3.23 -0.30 4.81
N VAL A 92 -3.33 0.99 4.50
CA VAL A 92 -4.60 1.69 4.30
C VAL A 92 -4.53 2.52 3.02
N SER A 93 -5.71 2.81 2.46
CA SER A 93 -5.82 3.75 1.35
C SER A 93 -5.31 5.13 1.75
N ALA A 94 -4.51 5.75 0.89
CA ALA A 94 -3.99 7.10 1.11
C ALA A 94 -5.06 8.20 1.15
N ARG A 95 -6.25 7.91 0.62
CA ARG A 95 -7.38 8.84 0.59
C ARG A 95 -8.69 8.08 0.67
N ALA A 96 -9.73 8.76 1.14
CA ALA A 96 -11.10 8.31 0.98
C ALA A 96 -11.56 8.49 -0.48
N TYR A 97 -12.36 7.54 -0.94
CA TYR A 97 -12.96 7.53 -2.27
C TYR A 97 -14.45 7.79 -2.16
N GLU A 98 -15.03 8.59 -3.05
CA GLU A 98 -16.48 8.82 -3.04
C GLU A 98 -17.28 7.56 -3.40
N ARG A 99 -16.69 6.64 -4.18
CA ARG A 99 -17.37 5.43 -4.67
C ARG A 99 -16.74 4.15 -4.17
N HIS A 100 -17.59 3.22 -3.72
CA HIS A 100 -17.20 1.87 -3.32
C HIS A 100 -16.45 1.14 -4.44
N SER A 101 -16.98 1.15 -5.66
CA SER A 101 -16.37 0.45 -6.80
C SER A 101 -14.95 0.97 -7.14
N THR A 102 -14.73 2.28 -7.06
CA THR A 102 -13.39 2.87 -7.25
C THR A 102 -12.43 2.46 -6.13
N CYS A 103 -12.94 2.40 -4.89
CA CYS A 103 -12.16 1.98 -3.73
C CYS A 103 -11.78 0.49 -3.84
N GLN A 104 -12.72 -0.36 -4.22
CA GLN A 104 -12.51 -1.79 -4.46
C GLN A 104 -11.47 -2.00 -5.57
N ALA A 105 -11.61 -1.31 -6.71
CA ALA A 105 -10.64 -1.41 -7.79
C ALA A 105 -9.24 -0.93 -7.38
N ALA A 106 -9.12 0.03 -6.46
CA ALA A 106 -7.84 0.45 -5.91
C ALA A 106 -7.24 -0.63 -4.98
N TYR A 107 -8.07 -1.26 -4.15
CA TYR A 107 -7.69 -2.38 -3.29
C TYR A 107 -7.21 -3.59 -4.09
N GLU A 108 -7.95 -4.00 -5.12
CA GLU A 108 -7.57 -5.12 -5.98
C GLU A 108 -6.26 -4.87 -6.71
N ARG A 109 -6.07 -3.66 -7.27
CA ARG A 109 -4.80 -3.24 -7.87
C ARG A 109 -3.65 -3.34 -6.89
N PHE A 110 -3.85 -2.95 -5.63
CA PHE A 110 -2.83 -3.06 -4.59
C PHE A 110 -2.48 -4.51 -4.27
N ARG A 111 -3.44 -5.44 -4.28
CA ARG A 111 -3.17 -6.88 -4.09
C ARG A 111 -2.34 -7.47 -5.23
N VAL A 112 -2.72 -7.17 -6.49
CA VAL A 112 -1.97 -7.62 -7.68
C VAL A 112 -0.54 -7.07 -7.66
N LEU A 113 -0.40 -5.83 -7.22
CA LEU A 113 0.87 -5.17 -7.03
C LEU A 113 1.74 -5.88 -5.98
N LEU A 114 1.20 -6.20 -4.80
CA LEU A 114 1.94 -6.94 -3.78
C LEU A 114 2.43 -8.31 -4.29
N LEU A 115 1.61 -8.99 -5.09
CA LEU A 115 2.00 -10.25 -5.74
C LEU A 115 3.15 -10.07 -6.72
N ALA A 116 3.24 -8.94 -7.41
CA ALA A 116 4.36 -8.61 -8.30
C ALA A 116 5.62 -8.19 -7.52
N LEU A 117 5.45 -7.54 -6.37
CA LEU A 117 6.56 -7.10 -5.51
C LEU A 117 7.18 -8.20 -4.66
N ARG A 118 6.61 -9.40 -4.63
CA ARG A 118 7.17 -10.54 -3.87
C ARG A 118 8.63 -10.84 -4.22
N GLU A 119 9.01 -10.54 -5.46
CA GLU A 119 10.34 -10.87 -6.00
C GLU A 119 11.37 -9.80 -5.63
N THR A 120 10.96 -8.52 -5.55
CA THR A 120 11.86 -7.37 -5.37
C THR A 120 11.25 -6.22 -4.56
N PRO A 121 10.85 -6.43 -3.29
CA PRO A 121 10.29 -5.36 -2.47
C PRO A 121 11.35 -4.33 -2.06
N ALA A 122 12.60 -4.77 -1.93
CA ALA A 122 13.76 -3.95 -1.60
C ALA A 122 14.06 -2.87 -2.66
N SER A 123 13.77 -3.14 -3.94
CA SER A 123 14.06 -2.22 -5.05
C SER A 123 13.18 -0.97 -5.04
N LEU A 124 12.07 -0.98 -4.30
CA LEU A 124 11.15 0.16 -4.21
C LEU A 124 11.64 1.29 -3.30
N TRP A 125 12.49 0.97 -2.32
CA TRP A 125 12.94 1.94 -1.32
C TRP A 125 13.89 2.96 -1.89
N GLY A 126 14.36 2.77 -3.13
CA GLY A 126 15.29 3.68 -3.78
C GLY A 126 16.51 3.84 -2.91
N ASP A 127 17.38 2.82 -2.90
CA ASP A 127 18.76 2.99 -2.44
C ASP A 127 19.38 4.09 -3.31
N ALA A 128 19.25 5.33 -2.85
CA ALA A 128 20.00 6.45 -3.33
C ALA A 128 21.36 6.30 -2.66
N GLY A 129 22.23 5.55 -3.33
CA GLY A 129 23.66 5.58 -3.07
C GLY A 129 24.24 6.98 -3.23
#